data_AF-A0A0J8U9E0-F1
#
_entry.id   AF-A0A0J8U9E0-F1
#
_cell.length_a   1.000
_cell.length_b   1.000
_cell.length_c   1.000
_cell.angle_alpha   90.00
_cell.angle_beta   90.00
_cell.angle_gamma   90.00
#
_symmetry.space_group_name_H-M   'P 1'
#
loop_
_entity.id
_entity.type
_entity.pdbx_description
1 polymer ?
#
loop_
_entity_poly.entity_id
_entity_poly.type
_entity_poly.pdbx_seq_one_letter_code
_entity_poly.pdbx_strand_id
1 'polypeptide(L)'
;MTALNPAIGAKPGEAFIARDGSTWVWRPAGAPAADRLWLRVGLRGRTSRRTQNDAESAGLMKLVCETEKLVEALHTAAWVESVAEGRLAGVSLGGRVRVVRHSTATARDRNNPERLRTPEALRFAAAVLEALDNEPHTAYVGVWRADELREKADRMERERAEEDQVDADGNSVERYSKDTGLTREMNPDNADDERIGVPEAAAEMAVHPDTIRSLIHRGALPALRVGQRFRIRRGDLYKVFEA
;
A
#
# COMPACT_ATOMS: atom_id res chain seq x y z
N MET A 1 -31.78 37.76 -7.57
CA MET A 1 -32.29 36.37 -7.63
C MET A 1 -31.46 35.54 -6.66
N THR A 2 -32.06 35.02 -5.59
CA THR A 2 -31.35 34.17 -4.61
C THR A 2 -31.13 32.80 -5.24
N ALA A 3 -29.89 32.29 -5.26
CA ALA A 3 -29.62 30.95 -5.77
C ALA A 3 -30.46 29.92 -5.00
N LEU A 4 -31.06 28.95 -5.71
CA LEU A 4 -31.82 27.86 -5.08
C LEU A 4 -30.92 27.11 -4.08
N ASN A 5 -31.46 26.83 -2.90
CA ASN A 5 -30.77 26.08 -1.87
C ASN A 5 -30.41 24.69 -2.41
N PRO A 6 -29.13 24.33 -2.51
CA PRO A 6 -28.71 23.09 -3.14
C PRO A 6 -29.07 21.84 -2.32
N ALA A 7 -29.53 22.01 -1.07
CA ALA A 7 -30.10 20.93 -0.26
C ALA A 7 -31.45 20.42 -0.82
N ILE A 8 -32.19 21.26 -1.55
CA ILE A 8 -33.47 20.92 -2.16
C ILE A 8 -33.17 20.15 -3.45
N GLY A 9 -33.42 18.84 -3.44
CA GLY A 9 -33.15 17.95 -4.57
C GLY A 9 -31.78 17.26 -4.54
N ALA A 10 -31.07 17.34 -3.41
CA ALA A 10 -29.83 16.59 -3.19
C ALA A 10 -30.07 15.08 -3.33
N LYS A 11 -29.15 14.37 -3.99
CA LYS A 11 -29.20 12.91 -4.13
C LYS A 11 -28.42 12.21 -3.02
N PRO A 12 -28.79 10.98 -2.62
CA PRO A 12 -27.98 10.22 -1.68
C PRO A 12 -26.51 10.09 -2.09
N GLY A 13 -25.63 10.37 -1.13
CA GLY A 13 -24.18 10.42 -1.31
C GLY A 13 -23.65 11.78 -1.80
N GLU A 14 -24.50 12.71 -2.23
CA GLU A 14 -24.05 14.06 -2.55
C GLU A 14 -23.61 14.80 -1.29
N ALA A 15 -22.56 15.60 -1.45
CA ALA A 15 -21.95 16.32 -0.36
C ALA A 15 -21.86 17.82 -0.62
N PHE A 16 -21.90 18.55 0.48
CA PHE A 16 -22.05 19.99 0.52
C PHE A 16 -21.17 20.54 1.65
N ILE A 17 -20.79 21.81 1.54
CA ILE A 17 -20.11 22.53 2.62
C ILE A 17 -21.04 23.63 3.14
N ALA A 18 -21.15 23.72 4.46
CA ALA A 18 -21.82 24.82 5.14
C ALA A 18 -20.85 25.99 5.36
N ARG A 19 -21.38 27.18 5.65
CA ARG A 19 -20.57 28.40 5.88
C ARG A 19 -19.60 28.28 7.05
N ASP A 20 -19.89 27.43 8.02
CA ASP A 20 -19.03 27.15 9.18
C ASP A 20 -17.89 26.16 8.86
N GLY A 21 -17.74 25.76 7.59
CA GLY A 21 -16.74 24.80 7.13
C GLY A 21 -17.09 23.34 7.42
N SER A 22 -18.28 23.04 7.97
CA SER A 22 -18.71 21.65 8.17
C SER A 22 -19.14 21.01 6.85
N THR A 23 -18.83 19.72 6.71
CA THR A 23 -19.20 18.91 5.55
C THR A 23 -20.51 18.20 5.83
N TRP A 24 -21.43 18.25 4.87
CA TRP A 24 -22.76 17.64 4.96
C TRP A 24 -22.93 16.63 3.84
N VAL A 25 -23.42 15.43 4.17
CA VAL A 25 -23.66 14.36 3.20
C VAL A 25 -25.10 13.87 3.32
N TRP A 26 -25.80 13.77 2.19
CA TRP A 26 -27.13 13.17 2.16
C TRP A 26 -27.03 11.65 2.29
N ARG A 27 -27.77 11.04 3.22
CA ARG A 27 -27.80 9.59 3.41
C ARG A 27 -29.01 8.95 2.73
N PRO A 28 -28.85 7.76 2.12
CA PRO A 28 -29.96 7.05 1.50
C PRO A 28 -31.02 6.64 2.53
N ALA A 29 -32.27 6.59 2.08
CA ALA A 29 -33.43 6.19 2.88
C ALA A 29 -33.25 4.78 3.46
N GLY A 30 -33.48 4.65 4.77
CA GLY A 30 -33.21 3.44 5.56
C GLY A 30 -32.73 3.75 6.99
N ALA A 31 -32.39 5.02 7.27
CA ALA A 31 -32.13 5.48 8.62
C ALA A 31 -33.43 5.46 9.46
N PRO A 32 -33.37 5.05 10.74
CA PRO A 32 -34.55 4.80 11.59
C PRO A 32 -35.41 6.04 11.90
N ALA A 33 -35.02 7.22 11.43
CA ALA A 33 -35.75 8.47 11.59
C ALA A 33 -35.82 9.14 10.20
N ALA A 34 -36.99 9.07 9.56
CA ALA A 34 -37.21 9.54 8.19
C ALA A 34 -36.91 11.04 7.98
N ASP A 35 -36.81 11.79 9.07
CA ASP A 35 -36.51 13.22 9.13
C ASP A 35 -35.01 13.52 9.21
N ARG A 36 -34.15 12.56 9.60
CA ARG A 36 -32.70 12.77 9.83
C ARG A 36 -31.83 12.17 8.73
N LEU A 37 -32.00 12.71 7.53
CA LEU A 37 -31.36 12.22 6.31
C LEU A 37 -29.96 12.76 6.07
N TRP A 38 -29.46 13.67 6.92
CA TRP A 38 -28.15 14.30 6.73
C TRP A 38 -27.15 13.88 7.79
N LEU A 39 -25.93 13.58 7.36
CA LEU A 39 -24.76 13.55 8.23
C LEU A 39 -24.03 14.88 8.13
N ARG A 40 -23.80 15.52 9.27
CA ARG A 40 -22.86 16.64 9.40
C ARG A 40 -21.57 16.17 10.05
N VAL A 41 -20.43 16.50 9.43
CA VAL A 41 -19.07 16.31 9.95
C VAL A 41 -18.49 17.69 10.26
N GLY A 42 -18.27 18.00 11.54
CA GLY A 42 -17.63 19.24 11.95
C GLY A 42 -16.12 19.23 11.71
N LEU A 43 -15.48 20.41 11.78
CA LEU A 43 -14.03 20.57 11.56
C LEU A 43 -13.15 19.73 12.51
N ARG A 44 -13.64 19.40 13.71
CA ARG A 44 -12.96 18.51 14.67
C ARG A 44 -13.30 17.02 14.47
N GLY A 45 -13.85 16.63 13.33
CA GLY A 45 -14.24 15.26 13.02
C GLY A 45 -15.50 14.74 13.72
N ARG A 46 -16.14 15.53 14.60
CA ARG A 46 -17.39 15.14 15.27
C ARG A 46 -18.53 15.02 14.27
N THR A 47 -19.23 13.90 14.30
CA THR A 47 -20.38 13.61 13.44
C THR A 47 -21.70 13.86 14.18
N SER A 48 -22.72 14.34 13.46
CA SER A 48 -24.09 14.48 14.00
C SER A 48 -25.12 14.27 12.90
N ARG A 49 -26.23 13.60 13.24
CA ARG A 49 -27.38 13.44 12.33
C ARG A 49 -28.26 14.68 12.38
N ARG A 50 -28.68 15.15 11.21
CA ARG A 50 -29.38 16.41 11.03
C ARG A 50 -30.59 16.26 10.12
N THR A 51 -31.55 17.15 10.29
CA THR A 51 -32.78 17.15 9.50
C THR A 51 -32.61 17.87 8.17
N GLN A 52 -33.57 17.69 7.25
CA GLN A 52 -33.63 18.50 6.03
C GLN A 52 -33.66 20.00 6.33
N ASN A 53 -34.46 20.40 7.33
CA ASN A 53 -34.59 21.81 7.73
C ASN A 53 -33.27 22.38 8.28
N ASP A 54 -32.50 21.57 9.02
CA ASP A 54 -31.15 21.96 9.47
C ASP A 54 -30.20 22.19 8.29
N ALA A 55 -30.23 21.29 7.29
CA ALA A 55 -29.41 21.40 6.08
C ALA A 55 -29.79 22.65 5.26
N GLU A 56 -31.09 22.92 5.11
CA GLU A 56 -31.56 24.11 4.40
C GLU A 56 -31.14 25.40 5.13
N SER A 57 -31.25 25.43 6.45
CA SER A 57 -30.85 26.56 7.29
C SER A 57 -29.33 26.79 7.33
N ALA A 58 -28.52 25.74 7.09
CA ALA A 58 -27.07 25.82 7.11
C ALA A 58 -26.47 26.60 5.92
N GLY A 59 -27.29 26.98 4.93
CA GLY A 59 -26.85 27.73 3.76
C GLY A 59 -25.81 26.95 2.95
N LEU A 60 -26.07 25.66 2.73
CA LEU A 60 -25.17 24.74 2.05
C LEU A 60 -24.79 25.26 0.66
N MET A 61 -23.54 25.01 0.28
CA MET A 61 -23.04 25.22 -1.07
C MET A 61 -22.72 23.86 -1.67
N LYS A 62 -23.17 23.61 -2.91
CA LYS A 62 -22.83 22.38 -3.63
C LYS A 62 -21.32 22.35 -3.77
N LEU A 63 -20.73 21.24 -3.36
CA LEU A 63 -19.32 21.04 -3.54
C LEU A 63 -19.05 20.76 -5.02
N VAL A 64 -18.80 21.82 -5.78
CA VAL A 64 -18.37 21.72 -7.19
C VAL A 64 -16.87 21.48 -7.16
N CYS A 65 -16.48 20.22 -7.00
CA CYS A 65 -15.08 19.84 -6.99
C CYS A 65 -14.57 19.75 -8.44
N GLU A 66 -13.82 20.74 -8.91
CA GLU A 66 -12.94 20.57 -10.08
C GLU A 66 -11.57 19.96 -9.71
N THR A 67 -11.40 19.46 -8.49
CA THR A 67 -10.12 18.91 -8.05
C THR A 67 -10.32 17.61 -7.30
N GLU A 68 -9.68 16.55 -7.80
CA GLU A 68 -9.56 15.19 -7.23
C GLU A 68 -9.46 15.17 -5.70
N LYS A 69 -8.75 16.14 -5.12
CA LYS A 69 -8.47 16.27 -3.68
C LYS A 69 -9.72 16.40 -2.81
N LEU A 70 -10.83 16.88 -3.36
CA LEU A 70 -12.06 17.10 -2.62
C LEU A 70 -13.03 15.90 -2.71
N VAL A 71 -12.99 15.15 -3.82
CA VAL A 71 -13.59 13.81 -3.91
C VAL A 71 -12.90 12.85 -2.93
N GLU A 72 -11.58 12.99 -2.77
CA GLU A 72 -10.76 12.28 -1.80
C GLU A 72 -11.19 12.59 -0.34
N ALA A 73 -11.44 13.86 -0.02
CA ALA A 73 -11.94 14.28 1.29
C ALA A 73 -13.37 13.78 1.60
N LEU A 74 -14.25 13.75 0.60
CA LEU A 74 -15.62 13.25 0.74
C LEU A 74 -15.71 11.73 0.85
N HIS A 75 -14.87 11.00 0.11
CA HIS A 75 -14.70 9.56 0.29
C HIS A 75 -14.17 9.24 1.69
N THR A 76 -13.25 10.05 2.22
CA THR A 76 -12.77 9.93 3.60
C THR A 76 -13.91 10.12 4.61
N ALA A 77 -14.80 11.11 4.39
CA ALA A 77 -15.92 11.39 5.28
C ALA A 77 -17.01 10.29 5.28
N ALA A 78 -17.42 9.79 4.11
CA ALA A 78 -18.40 8.69 3.98
C ALA A 78 -17.89 7.36 4.55
N TRP A 79 -16.57 7.21 4.58
CA TRP A 79 -15.89 6.01 5.04
C TRP A 79 -15.65 6.01 6.57
N VAL A 80 -15.35 7.17 7.17
CA VAL A 80 -15.38 7.40 8.63
C VAL A 80 -16.76 7.07 9.23
N GLU A 81 -17.84 7.35 8.50
CA GLU A 81 -19.20 7.06 8.93
C GLU A 81 -19.51 5.54 8.97
N SER A 82 -18.92 4.75 8.06
CA SER A 82 -19.05 3.28 8.08
C SER A 82 -18.20 2.61 9.17
N VAL A 83 -17.11 3.25 9.61
CA VAL A 83 -16.30 2.81 10.76
C VAL A 83 -17.01 3.11 12.08
N ALA A 84 -17.61 4.29 12.20
CA ALA A 84 -18.40 4.69 13.37
C ALA A 84 -19.66 3.84 13.58
N GLU A 85 -20.23 3.27 12.50
CA GLU A 85 -21.38 2.34 12.56
C GLU A 85 -20.97 0.85 12.71
N GLY A 86 -19.69 0.55 12.93
CA GLY A 86 -19.17 -0.82 13.08
C GLY A 86 -19.29 -1.69 11.82
N ARG A 87 -19.52 -1.08 10.65
CA ARG A 87 -19.69 -1.80 9.38
C ARG A 87 -18.37 -2.04 8.65
N LEU A 88 -17.34 -1.22 8.91
CA LEU A 88 -15.98 -1.34 8.38
C LEU A 88 -14.95 -1.00 9.47
N ALA A 89 -13.72 -1.50 9.35
CA ALA A 89 -12.60 -1.13 10.22
C ALA A 89 -11.34 -0.87 9.36
N GLY A 90 -10.93 0.39 9.22
CA GLY A 90 -9.62 0.84 8.66
C GLY A 90 -9.43 0.85 7.11
N VAL A 91 -8.85 1.83 6.37
CA VAL A 91 -8.16 3.13 6.65
C VAL A 91 -8.16 4.11 5.41
N SER A 92 -7.68 5.36 5.64
CA SER A 92 -7.31 6.52 4.80
C SER A 92 -6.53 6.32 3.47
N LEU A 93 -6.57 7.37 2.63
CA LEU A 93 -6.14 7.48 1.23
C LEU A 93 -4.63 7.62 1.00
N GLY A 94 -4.15 6.87 -0.01
CA GLY A 94 -2.78 6.84 -0.49
C GLY A 94 -2.49 5.66 -1.42
N GLY A 95 -3.42 5.34 -2.34
CA GLY A 95 -3.13 4.52 -3.53
C GLY A 95 -3.10 2.99 -3.38
N ARG A 96 -4.27 2.37 -3.57
CA ARG A 96 -4.60 0.94 -3.83
C ARG A 96 -4.84 0.03 -2.61
N VAL A 97 -6.13 -0.23 -2.31
CA VAL A 97 -6.59 -1.41 -1.55
C VAL A 97 -7.93 -1.97 -2.08
N ARG A 98 -8.00 -3.31 -2.07
CA ARG A 98 -9.16 -4.19 -2.33
C ARG A 98 -9.99 -4.46 -1.06
N VAL A 99 -11.31 -4.51 -1.20
CA VAL A 99 -12.33 -4.88 -0.18
C VAL A 99 -12.47 -6.40 -0.05
N VAL A 100 -12.60 -6.95 1.16
CA VAL A 100 -13.46 -8.14 1.42
C VAL A 100 -13.89 -8.21 2.90
N ARG A 101 -15.20 -8.32 3.16
CA ARG A 101 -15.79 -8.80 4.42
C ARG A 101 -16.05 -10.30 4.28
N HIS A 102 -15.41 -11.17 5.06
CA HIS A 102 -15.87 -12.54 5.26
C HIS A 102 -15.44 -13.08 6.64
N SER A 103 -16.21 -14.07 7.09
CA SER A 103 -16.23 -14.68 8.42
C SER A 103 -14.86 -15.00 9.04
N THR A 104 -14.90 -15.15 10.36
CA THR A 104 -13.84 -15.22 11.39
C THR A 104 -12.67 -16.20 11.18
N ALA A 105 -12.56 -16.88 10.04
CA ALA A 105 -11.41 -17.74 9.71
C ALA A 105 -10.42 -17.10 8.71
N THR A 106 -10.84 -16.16 7.86
CA THR A 106 -9.98 -15.57 6.80
C THR A 106 -9.44 -14.17 7.11
N ALA A 107 -9.90 -13.53 8.18
CA ALA A 107 -9.48 -12.18 8.57
C ALA A 107 -8.05 -12.10 9.15
N ARG A 108 -7.51 -13.21 9.68
CA ARG A 108 -6.15 -13.25 10.24
C ARG A 108 -5.07 -12.92 9.19
N ASP A 109 -5.30 -13.27 7.93
CA ASP A 109 -4.33 -13.06 6.85
C ASP A 109 -4.41 -11.65 6.21
N ARG A 110 -5.54 -10.95 6.36
CA ARG A 110 -5.74 -9.60 5.77
C ARG A 110 -5.26 -8.45 6.67
N ASN A 111 -5.21 -8.68 7.98
CA ASN A 111 -4.61 -7.74 8.95
C ASN A 111 -3.12 -8.02 9.15
N ASN A 112 -2.48 -8.76 8.25
CA ASN A 112 -1.05 -9.03 8.33
C ASN A 112 -0.26 -7.75 7.94
N PRO A 113 0.47 -7.12 8.87
CA PRO A 113 1.31 -5.96 8.55
C PRO A 113 2.48 -6.30 7.63
N GLU A 114 2.73 -7.55 7.27
CA GLU A 114 3.60 -7.92 6.14
C GLU A 114 3.12 -7.42 4.79
N ARG A 115 1.86 -6.96 4.69
CA ARG A 115 1.37 -6.26 3.50
C ARG A 115 1.72 -4.78 3.45
N LEU A 116 2.08 -4.18 4.58
CA LEU A 116 2.63 -2.81 4.60
C LEU A 116 4.08 -2.91 4.15
N ARG A 117 4.31 -2.54 2.89
CA ARG A 117 5.60 -2.74 2.21
C ARG A 117 6.58 -1.59 2.36
N THR A 118 6.21 -0.54 3.10
CA THR A 118 7.09 0.62 3.26
C THR A 118 7.22 1.01 4.75
N PRO A 119 8.41 1.48 5.17
CA PRO A 119 8.62 1.98 6.53
C PRO A 119 7.65 3.10 6.92
N GLU A 120 7.32 3.99 6.00
CA GLU A 120 6.44 5.14 6.25
C GLU A 120 5.01 4.71 6.57
N ALA A 121 4.50 3.68 5.87
CA ALA A 121 3.17 3.14 6.11
C ALA A 121 3.07 2.45 7.49
N LEU A 122 4.14 1.77 7.91
CA LEU A 122 4.24 1.16 9.25
C LEU A 122 4.28 2.21 10.36
N ARG A 123 5.04 3.30 10.17
CA ARG A 123 5.08 4.42 11.14
C ARG A 123 3.76 5.17 11.23
N PHE A 124 3.09 5.40 10.11
CA PHE A 124 1.75 5.97 10.10
C PHE A 124 0.76 5.10 10.89
N ALA A 125 0.78 3.79 10.66
CA ALA A 125 -0.06 2.85 11.40
C ALA A 125 0.25 2.87 12.92
N ALA A 126 1.53 2.93 13.31
CA ALA A 126 1.94 3.06 14.70
C ALA A 126 1.38 4.36 15.35
N ALA A 127 1.51 5.50 14.67
CA ALA A 127 1.00 6.78 15.14
C ALA A 127 -0.53 6.79 15.32
N VAL A 128 -1.26 6.12 14.43
CA VAL A 128 -2.72 5.95 14.56
C VAL A 128 -3.06 5.10 15.79
N LEU A 129 -2.32 4.01 16.03
CA LEU A 129 -2.56 3.16 17.20
C LEU A 129 -2.33 3.92 18.52
N GLU A 130 -1.27 4.73 18.61
CA GLU A 130 -1.04 5.56 19.80
C GLU A 130 -2.11 6.62 20.02
N ALA A 131 -2.60 7.24 18.95
CA ALA A 131 -3.68 8.22 19.06
C ALA A 131 -4.96 7.56 19.61
N LEU A 132 -5.21 6.29 19.27
CA LEU A 132 -6.36 5.52 19.75
C LEU A 132 -6.18 4.97 21.17
N ASP A 133 -4.95 4.67 21.60
CA ASP A 133 -4.67 4.15 22.94
C ASP A 133 -4.85 5.24 24.03
N ASN A 134 -4.73 6.51 23.64
CA ASN A 134 -4.99 7.67 24.50
C ASN A 134 -6.49 8.01 24.66
N GLU A 135 -7.39 7.33 23.96
CA GLU A 135 -8.84 7.53 24.08
C GLU A 135 -9.40 6.59 25.17
N PRO A 136 -9.99 7.12 26.27
CA PRO A 136 -10.32 6.37 27.49
C PRO A 136 -11.45 5.32 27.34
N HIS A 137 -11.97 5.10 26.13
CA HIS A 137 -13.15 4.24 25.89
C HIS A 137 -12.95 3.18 24.80
N THR A 138 -11.75 3.09 24.21
CA THR A 138 -11.45 2.09 23.18
C THR A 138 -10.58 0.99 23.75
N ALA A 139 -11.21 -0.02 24.35
CA ALA A 139 -10.59 -1.33 24.56
C ALA A 139 -10.39 -2.00 23.20
N TYR A 140 -9.39 -1.54 22.44
CA TYR A 140 -9.05 -2.11 21.14
C TYR A 140 -8.25 -3.38 21.39
N VAL A 141 -8.85 -4.55 21.12
CA VAL A 141 -8.15 -5.83 21.12
C VAL A 141 -7.36 -5.93 19.81
N GLY A 142 -6.30 -5.14 19.71
CA GLY A 142 -5.34 -5.17 18.61
C GLY A 142 -4.22 -6.17 18.89
N VAL A 143 -3.95 -7.06 17.94
CA VAL A 143 -2.88 -8.07 18.02
C VAL A 143 -1.48 -7.45 17.94
N TRP A 144 -1.37 -6.18 17.54
CA TRP A 144 -0.10 -5.49 17.31
C TRP A 144 -0.02 -4.23 18.14
N ARG A 145 1.13 -4.01 18.77
CA ARG A 145 1.45 -2.77 19.50
C ARG A 145 2.06 -1.75 18.54
N ALA A 146 1.87 -0.47 18.82
CA ALA A 146 2.48 0.61 18.04
C ALA A 146 4.01 0.45 17.94
N ASP A 147 4.65 0.01 19.03
CA ASP A 147 6.09 -0.22 19.08
C ASP A 147 6.56 -1.33 18.13
N GLU A 148 5.81 -2.42 18.00
CA GLU A 148 6.15 -3.53 17.09
C GLU A 148 6.13 -3.08 15.62
N LEU A 149 5.22 -2.16 15.27
CA LEU A 149 5.16 -1.59 13.92
C LEU A 149 6.34 -0.65 13.65
N ARG A 150 6.81 0.11 14.66
CA ARG A 150 8.01 0.95 14.55
C ARG A 150 9.27 0.12 14.38
N GLU A 151 9.48 -0.88 15.25
CA GLU A 151 10.63 -1.78 15.15
C GLU A 151 10.71 -2.44 13.78
N LYS A 152 9.54 -2.80 13.20
CA LYS A 152 9.47 -3.33 11.85
C LYS A 152 9.85 -2.29 10.80
N ALA A 153 9.36 -1.05 10.90
CA ALA A 153 9.73 0.03 9.99
C ALA A 153 11.25 0.28 10.00
N ASP A 154 11.84 0.33 11.19
CA ASP A 154 13.26 0.62 11.38
C ASP A 154 14.15 -0.54 10.92
N ARG A 155 13.68 -1.79 11.04
CA ARG A 155 14.33 -2.95 10.41
C ARG A 155 14.31 -2.84 8.89
N MET A 156 13.17 -2.48 8.29
CA MET A 156 13.07 -2.35 6.83
C MET A 156 13.98 -1.24 6.27
N GLU A 157 14.14 -0.13 6.99
CA GLU A 157 15.09 0.91 6.58
C GLU A 157 16.55 0.46 6.67
N ARG A 158 16.91 -0.29 7.72
CA ARG A 158 18.27 -0.85 7.83
C ARG A 158 18.57 -1.83 6.69
N GLU A 159 17.64 -2.74 6.40
CA GLU A 159 17.80 -3.68 5.27
C GLU A 159 17.97 -2.95 3.94
N ARG A 160 17.17 -1.90 3.70
CA ARG A 160 17.29 -1.08 2.49
C ARG A 160 18.61 -0.32 2.41
N ALA A 161 19.07 0.25 3.53
CA ALA A 161 20.36 0.93 3.59
C ALA A 161 21.54 -0.04 3.35
N GLU A 162 21.44 -1.28 3.83
CA GLU A 162 22.42 -2.33 3.56
C GLU A 162 22.42 -2.74 2.08
N GLU A 163 21.24 -2.88 1.45
CA GLU A 163 21.14 -3.14 0.00
C GLU A 163 21.74 -2.02 -0.84
N ASP A 164 21.43 -0.75 -0.52
CA ASP A 164 21.97 0.41 -1.20
C ASP A 164 23.51 0.48 -1.06
N GLN A 165 24.05 0.06 0.10
CA GLN A 165 25.49 -0.02 0.32
C GLN A 165 26.16 -1.14 -0.49
N VAL A 166 25.53 -2.31 -0.58
CA VAL A 166 26.03 -3.41 -1.42
C VAL A 166 26.04 -3.03 -2.90
N ASP A 167 25.02 -2.30 -3.37
CA ASP A 167 24.98 -1.82 -4.76
C ASP A 167 26.02 -0.72 -5.01
N ALA A 168 26.27 0.17 -4.05
CA ALA A 168 27.35 1.15 -4.11
C ALA A 168 28.73 0.48 -4.19
N ASP A 169 28.97 -0.55 -3.36
CA ASP A 169 30.23 -1.30 -3.33
C ASP A 169 30.40 -2.17 -4.59
N GLY A 170 29.33 -2.80 -5.08
CA GLY A 170 29.34 -3.57 -6.33
C GLY A 170 29.70 -2.70 -7.53
N ASN A 171 29.15 -1.49 -7.60
CA ASN A 171 29.47 -0.52 -8.64
C ASN A 171 30.91 0.03 -8.51
N SER A 172 31.44 0.07 -7.28
CA SER A 172 32.85 0.41 -7.01
C SER A 172 33.79 -0.66 -7.57
N VAL A 173 33.53 -1.95 -7.33
CA VAL A 173 34.32 -3.06 -7.89
C VAL A 173 34.33 -3.04 -9.42
N GLU A 174 33.17 -2.77 -10.04
CA GLU A 174 33.09 -2.67 -11.50
C GLU A 174 33.90 -1.48 -12.05
N ARG A 175 33.87 -0.30 -11.38
CA ARG A 175 34.72 0.84 -11.75
C ARG A 175 36.20 0.55 -11.57
N TYR A 176 36.60 -0.06 -10.45
CA TYR A 176 37.99 -0.45 -10.22
C TYR A 176 38.49 -1.46 -11.25
N SER A 177 37.63 -2.37 -11.71
CA SER A 177 37.99 -3.32 -12.77
C SER A 177 38.20 -2.65 -14.14
N LYS A 178 37.43 -1.60 -14.45
CA LYS A 178 37.62 -0.79 -15.67
C LYS A 178 38.89 0.06 -15.61
N ASP A 179 39.20 0.66 -14.46
CA ASP A 179 40.35 1.57 -14.34
C ASP A 179 41.70 0.84 -14.21
N THR A 180 41.74 -0.38 -13.69
CA THR A 180 43.01 -1.12 -13.51
C THR A 180 43.57 -1.73 -14.78
N GLY A 181 42.89 -1.64 -15.93
CA GLY A 181 43.41 -2.15 -17.21
C GLY A 181 43.69 -3.65 -17.21
N LEU A 182 43.21 -4.38 -16.20
CA LEU A 182 43.20 -5.83 -16.12
C LEU A 182 42.06 -6.37 -16.99
N THR A 183 42.03 -5.99 -18.27
CA THR A 183 41.46 -6.84 -19.30
C THR A 183 42.39 -8.03 -19.41
N ARG A 184 42.25 -8.95 -18.45
CA ARG A 184 42.79 -10.31 -18.50
C ARG A 184 42.38 -10.82 -19.86
N GLU A 185 43.35 -10.98 -20.76
CA GLU A 185 43.12 -11.59 -22.08
C GLU A 185 42.33 -12.88 -21.83
N MET A 186 41.05 -12.83 -22.18
CA MET A 186 40.12 -13.94 -22.01
C MET A 186 40.63 -15.01 -22.95
N ASN A 187 41.31 -16.01 -22.38
CA ASN A 187 41.63 -17.22 -23.09
C ASN A 187 40.29 -17.80 -23.60
N PRO A 188 40.05 -17.89 -24.93
CA PRO A 188 38.76 -18.30 -25.49
C PRO A 188 38.35 -19.70 -25.04
N ASP A 189 39.32 -20.54 -24.65
CA ASP A 189 39.09 -21.88 -24.11
C ASP A 189 38.39 -21.88 -22.73
N ASN A 190 38.25 -20.72 -22.07
CA ASN A 190 37.54 -20.58 -20.80
C ASN A 190 36.12 -19.99 -20.93
N ALA A 191 35.61 -19.77 -22.15
CA ALA A 191 34.26 -19.24 -22.33
C ALA A 191 33.19 -20.15 -21.70
N ASP A 192 33.42 -21.48 -21.70
CA ASP A 192 32.51 -22.45 -21.09
C ASP A 192 32.49 -22.41 -19.55
N ASP A 193 33.56 -21.88 -18.95
CA ASP A 193 33.70 -21.72 -17.50
C ASP A 193 33.15 -20.37 -16.99
N GLU A 194 32.66 -19.51 -17.90
CA GLU A 194 32.00 -18.27 -17.52
C GLU A 194 30.73 -18.55 -16.71
N ARG A 195 30.59 -17.85 -15.58
CA ARG A 195 29.49 -18.03 -14.64
C ARG A 195 28.54 -16.84 -14.66
N ILE A 196 27.34 -17.07 -15.20
CA ILE A 196 26.31 -16.06 -15.35
C ILE A 196 25.23 -16.17 -14.25
N GLY A 197 24.50 -15.09 -14.02
CA GLY A 197 23.37 -15.04 -13.09
C GLY A 197 22.08 -15.59 -13.70
N VAL A 198 21.06 -15.82 -12.86
CA VAL A 198 19.73 -16.28 -13.30
C VAL A 198 19.08 -15.36 -14.36
N PRO A 199 19.11 -14.02 -14.24
CA PRO A 199 18.50 -13.15 -15.26
C PRO A 199 19.21 -13.23 -16.62
N GLU A 200 20.54 -13.32 -16.61
CA GLU A 200 21.36 -13.45 -17.82
C GLU A 200 21.10 -14.80 -18.50
N ALA A 201 21.10 -15.89 -17.73
CA ALA A 201 20.73 -17.23 -18.20
C ALA A 201 19.33 -17.27 -18.81
N ALA A 202 18.37 -16.60 -18.17
CA ALA A 202 16.99 -16.53 -18.66
C ALA A 202 16.88 -15.76 -19.98
N ALA A 203 17.63 -14.66 -20.11
CA ALA A 203 17.70 -13.89 -21.35
C ALA A 203 18.36 -14.68 -22.48
N GLU A 204 19.45 -15.40 -22.20
CA GLU A 204 20.19 -16.23 -23.16
C GLU A 204 19.33 -17.37 -23.71
N MET A 205 18.51 -17.99 -22.86
CA MET A 205 17.59 -19.07 -23.25
C MET A 205 16.22 -18.59 -23.73
N ALA A 206 15.96 -17.28 -23.72
CA ALA A 206 14.64 -16.69 -24.00
C ALA A 206 13.48 -17.29 -23.16
N VAL A 207 13.73 -17.55 -21.86
CA VAL A 207 12.72 -18.07 -20.91
C VAL A 207 12.49 -17.10 -19.75
N HIS A 208 11.42 -17.31 -18.99
CA HIS A 208 11.19 -16.55 -17.76
C HIS A 208 12.23 -16.93 -16.67
N PRO A 209 12.74 -15.99 -15.86
CA PRO A 209 13.70 -16.28 -14.79
C PRO A 209 13.26 -17.36 -13.79
N ASP A 210 11.95 -17.46 -13.52
CA ASP A 210 11.42 -18.49 -12.63
C ASP A 210 11.56 -19.91 -13.21
N THR A 211 11.58 -20.06 -14.54
CA THR A 211 11.86 -21.34 -15.19
C THR A 211 13.26 -21.82 -14.83
N ILE A 212 14.26 -20.93 -14.93
CA ILE A 212 15.65 -21.22 -14.54
C ILE A 212 15.73 -21.56 -13.05
N ARG A 213 15.08 -20.77 -12.17
CA ARG A 213 15.04 -21.08 -10.73
C ARG A 213 14.43 -22.44 -10.45
N SER A 214 13.33 -22.78 -11.13
CA SER A 214 12.67 -24.07 -10.99
C SER A 214 13.59 -25.23 -11.41
N LEU A 215 14.35 -25.08 -12.50
CA LEU A 215 15.35 -26.08 -12.92
C LEU A 215 16.46 -26.27 -11.89
N ILE A 216 16.97 -25.18 -11.30
CA ILE A 216 17.98 -25.23 -10.23
C ILE A 216 17.41 -25.94 -9.00
N HIS A 217 16.21 -25.56 -8.55
CA HIS A 217 15.59 -26.15 -7.36
C HIS A 217 15.23 -27.63 -7.53
N ARG A 218 14.94 -28.07 -8.76
CA ARG A 218 14.73 -29.48 -9.10
C ARG A 218 16.02 -30.28 -9.27
N GLY A 219 17.18 -29.62 -9.23
CA GLY A 219 18.49 -30.23 -9.47
C GLY A 219 18.77 -30.55 -10.95
N ALA A 220 17.94 -30.07 -11.87
CA ALA A 220 18.09 -30.29 -13.31
C ALA A 220 19.16 -29.39 -13.94
N LEU A 221 19.42 -28.22 -13.34
CA LEU A 221 20.45 -27.29 -13.78
C LEU A 221 21.48 -27.07 -12.66
N PRO A 222 22.75 -27.51 -12.83
CA PRO A 222 23.80 -27.26 -11.85
C PRO A 222 24.03 -25.77 -11.63
N ALA A 223 24.02 -25.33 -10.37
CA ALA A 223 24.30 -23.95 -10.00
C ALA A 223 25.07 -23.86 -8.68
N LEU A 224 25.95 -22.86 -8.58
CA LEU A 224 26.63 -22.50 -7.33
C LEU A 224 25.87 -21.36 -6.66
N ARG A 225 25.54 -21.50 -5.37
CA ARG A 225 24.96 -20.42 -4.59
C ARG A 225 26.06 -19.54 -4.00
N VAL A 226 26.04 -18.26 -4.32
CA VAL A 226 26.96 -17.24 -3.79
C VAL A 226 26.12 -16.19 -3.07
N GLY A 227 26.09 -16.25 -1.74
CA GLY A 227 25.16 -15.47 -0.93
C GLY A 227 23.69 -15.82 -1.24
N GLN A 228 22.91 -14.82 -1.64
CA GLN A 228 21.50 -14.99 -2.04
C GLN A 228 21.29 -15.20 -3.54
N ARG A 229 22.37 -15.19 -4.34
CA ARG A 229 22.28 -15.27 -5.80
C ARG A 229 22.85 -16.61 -6.29
N PHE A 230 22.29 -17.14 -7.38
CA PHE A 230 22.81 -18.33 -8.07
C PHE A 230 23.74 -17.93 -9.22
N ARG A 231 24.80 -18.70 -9.42
CA ARG A 231 25.77 -18.60 -10.52
C ARG A 231 25.79 -19.92 -11.29
N ILE A 232 25.48 -19.85 -12.57
CA ILE A 232 25.31 -20.98 -13.48
C ILE A 232 26.48 -20.96 -14.46
N ARG A 233 27.14 -22.10 -14.70
CA ARG A 233 28.15 -22.18 -15.77
C ARG A 233 27.42 -22.12 -17.11
N ARG A 234 27.86 -21.24 -18.00
CA ARG A 234 27.24 -21.08 -19.33
C ARG A 234 27.23 -22.40 -20.12
N GLY A 235 28.28 -23.22 -20.01
CA GLY A 235 28.31 -24.55 -20.66
C GLY A 235 27.28 -25.56 -20.13
N ASP A 236 26.79 -25.43 -18.90
CA ASP A 236 25.76 -26.34 -18.35
C ASP A 236 24.34 -25.95 -18.77
N LEU A 237 24.13 -24.69 -19.19
CA LEU A 237 22.84 -24.21 -19.69
C LEU A 237 22.45 -24.92 -20.99
N TYR A 238 23.37 -25.03 -21.94
CA TYR A 238 23.11 -25.65 -23.24
C TYR A 238 22.81 -27.15 -23.13
N LYS A 239 23.49 -27.87 -22.22
CA LYS A 239 23.29 -29.31 -22.01
C LYS A 239 21.86 -29.67 -21.57
N VAL A 240 21.18 -28.80 -20.84
CA VAL A 240 19.82 -29.07 -20.33
C VAL A 240 18.76 -28.98 -21.43
N PHE A 241 19.05 -28.27 -22.52
CA PHE A 241 18.10 -28.04 -23.61
C PHE A 241 18.38 -28.87 -24.86
N GLU A 242 19.57 -29.47 -24.97
CA GLU A 242 19.89 -30.47 -26.00
C GLU A 242 19.42 -31.89 -25.65
N ALA A 243 18.98 -32.12 -24.41
CA ALA A 243 18.48 -33.40 -23.91
C ALA A 243 16.96 -33.56 -24.08
#